data_AF-A0A419HKH1-F1
#
_entry.id   AF-A0A419HKH1-F1
#
_cell.length_a   1.000
_cell.length_b   1.000
_cell.length_c   1.000
_cell.angle_alpha   90.00
_cell.angle_beta   90.00
_cell.angle_gamma   90.00
#
_symmetry.space_group_name_H-M   'P 1'
#
loop_
_entity.id
_entity.type
_entity.pdbx_description
1 polymer ?
#
loop_
_entity_poly.entity_id
_entity_poly.type
_entity_poly.pdbx_seq_one_letter_code
_entity_poly.pdbx_strand_id
1 'polypeptide(L)'
;MPHAPNKVIIEPITVNYTPDGPNWTITVTQGSKELKATEPGLIAARCRADQITEELEPDKHTRVVVHTLNGDPIEFTMAYLQARHGVSAAGLITQQRTNSPNYQY
;
A
#
# COMPACT_ATOMS: atom_id res chain seq x y z
N MET A 1 45.79 -2.74 -1.17
CA MET A 1 44.95 -1.53 -1.10
C MET A 1 43.56 -1.95 -0.64
N PRO A 2 43.05 -1.48 0.50
CA PRO A 2 41.68 -1.78 0.89
C PRO A 2 40.72 -0.91 0.07
N HIS A 3 39.86 -1.54 -0.74
CA HIS A 3 38.69 -0.87 -1.31
C HIS A 3 37.72 -0.61 -0.15
N ALA A 4 37.40 0.66 0.11
CA ALA A 4 36.30 1.01 1.00
C ALA A 4 34.98 0.48 0.39
N PRO A 5 34.05 -0.08 1.19
CA PRO A 5 32.75 -0.45 0.67
C PRO A 5 32.06 0.81 0.16
N ASN A 6 31.78 0.84 -1.15
CA ASN A 6 31.01 1.91 -1.75
C ASN A 6 29.60 1.85 -1.15
N LYS A 7 29.27 2.80 -0.27
CA LYS A 7 27.94 2.89 0.32
C LYS A 7 26.96 3.23 -0.79
N VAL A 8 26.20 2.25 -1.25
CA VAL A 8 25.07 2.50 -2.16
C VAL A 8 24.06 3.33 -1.37
N ILE A 9 23.92 4.61 -1.72
CA ILE A 9 22.84 5.45 -1.19
C ILE A 9 21.59 5.06 -1.98
N ILE A 10 20.78 4.18 -1.41
CA ILE A 10 19.48 3.82 -1.98
C ILE A 10 18.50 4.91 -1.55
N GLU A 11 17.97 5.66 -2.52
CA GLU A 11 16.87 6.58 -2.26
C GLU A 11 15.55 5.78 -2.27
N PRO A 12 14.83 5.69 -1.14
CA PRO A 12 13.59 4.95 -1.08
C PRO A 12 12.49 5.66 -1.87
N ILE A 13 11.64 4.87 -2.51
CA ILE A 13 10.41 5.35 -3.12
C ILE A 13 9.32 5.31 -2.05
N THR A 14 8.69 6.44 -1.77
CA THR A 14 7.56 6.50 -0.84
C THR A 14 6.27 6.55 -1.63
N VAL A 15 5.30 5.72 -1.26
CA VAL A 15 3.95 5.73 -1.82
C VAL A 15 2.99 6.09 -0.69
N ASN A 16 2.39 7.27 -0.78
CA ASN A 16 1.35 7.71 0.13
C ASN A 16 -0.04 7.53 -0.49
N TYR A 17 -0.94 6.92 0.27
CA TYR A 17 -2.33 6.70 -0.07
C TYR A 17 -3.21 7.64 0.75
N THR A 18 -4.10 8.37 0.09
CA THR A 18 -5.10 9.22 0.73
C THR A 18 -6.50 8.82 0.25
N PRO A 19 -7.41 8.41 1.16
CA PRO A 19 -8.80 8.14 0.81
C PRO A 19 -9.51 9.39 0.31
N ASP A 20 -10.22 9.26 -0.81
CA ASP A 20 -11.10 10.28 -1.39
C ASP A 20 -12.46 9.65 -1.75
N GLY A 21 -13.28 9.45 -0.72
CA GLY A 21 -14.55 8.74 -0.83
C GLY A 21 -14.37 7.29 -1.31
N PRO A 22 -14.94 6.89 -2.46
CA PRO A 22 -14.72 5.55 -3.03
C PRO A 22 -13.35 5.40 -3.73
N ASN A 23 -12.68 6.52 -4.00
CA ASN A 23 -11.43 6.57 -4.73
C ASN A 23 -10.25 6.73 -3.77
N TRP A 24 -9.06 6.46 -4.29
CA TRP A 24 -7.81 6.54 -3.56
C TRP A 24 -6.81 7.33 -4.39
N THR A 25 -6.31 8.42 -3.83
CA THR A 25 -5.20 9.17 -4.40
C THR A 25 -3.89 8.52 -3.97
N ILE A 26 -3.03 8.25 -4.95
CA ILE A 26 -1.70 7.67 -4.79
C ILE A 26 -0.70 8.79 -5.11
N THR A 27 0.21 9.06 -4.19
CA THR A 27 1.34 9.97 -4.40
C THR A 27 2.62 9.17 -4.26
N VAL A 28 3.38 9.03 -5.33
CA VAL A 28 4.66 8.33 -5.37
C VAL A 28 5.79 9.36 -5.40
N THR A 29 6.70 9.31 -4.45
CA THR A 29 7.85 10.22 -4.35
C THR A 29 9.17 9.47 -4.33
N GLN A 30 10.15 9.97 -5.07
CA GLN A 30 11.54 9.50 -5.06
C GLN A 30 12.46 10.72 -5.22
N GLY A 31 13.17 11.08 -4.16
CA GLY A 31 13.97 12.31 -4.15
C GLY A 31 13.11 13.54 -4.46
N SER A 32 13.39 14.22 -5.58
CA SER A 32 12.62 15.37 -6.08
C SER A 32 11.48 15.03 -7.05
N LYS A 33 11.35 13.77 -7.46
CA LYS A 33 10.30 13.33 -8.38
C LYS A 33 9.03 13.02 -7.59
N GLU A 34 7.88 13.48 -8.08
CA GLU A 34 6.57 13.16 -7.57
C GLU A 34 5.64 12.79 -8.73
N LEU A 35 4.94 11.66 -8.61
CA LEU A 35 3.90 11.23 -9.53
C LEU A 35 2.62 10.96 -8.76
N LYS A 36 1.48 11.37 -9.33
CA LYS A 36 0.15 11.21 -8.72
C LYS A 36 -0.79 10.44 -9.65
N ALA A 37 -1.62 9.60 -9.05
CA ALA A 37 -2.70 8.89 -9.74
C ALA A 37 -3.89 8.70 -8.80
N THR A 38 -5.07 8.43 -9.37
CA THR A 38 -6.29 8.14 -8.61
C THR A 38 -6.92 6.88 -9.14
N GLU A 39 -7.30 5.97 -8.25
CA GLU A 39 -7.88 4.67 -8.59
C GLU A 39 -9.11 4.36 -7.73
N PRO A 40 -10.08 3.58 -8.24
CA PRO A 40 -11.23 3.13 -7.45
C PRO A 40 -10.81 1.99 -6.50
N GLY A 41 -10.86 2.27 -5.20
CA GLY A 41 -10.50 1.31 -4.16
C GLY A 41 -8.99 1.06 -3.97
N LEU A 42 -8.64 0.56 -2.78
CA LEU A 42 -7.25 0.40 -2.34
C LEU A 42 -6.47 -0.66 -3.12
N ILE A 43 -7.12 -1.73 -3.59
CA ILE A 43 -6.45 -2.79 -4.36
C ILE A 43 -6.02 -2.29 -5.75
N ALA A 44 -6.90 -1.58 -6.45
CA ALA A 44 -6.56 -0.94 -7.72
C ALA A 44 -5.44 0.09 -7.51
N ALA A 45 -5.53 0.88 -6.45
CA ALA A 45 -4.50 1.85 -6.09
C ALA A 45 -3.14 1.21 -5.81
N ARG A 46 -3.11 0.03 -5.15
CA ARG A 46 -1.87 -0.73 -4.94
C ARG A 46 -1.26 -1.19 -6.26
N CYS A 47 -2.07 -1.71 -7.18
CA CYS A 47 -1.60 -2.14 -8.50
C CYS A 47 -1.04 -0.96 -9.31
N ARG A 48 -1.72 0.19 -9.31
CA ARG A 48 -1.23 1.37 -10.01
C ARG A 48 0.07 1.90 -9.39
N ALA A 49 0.21 1.85 -8.08
CA ALA A 49 1.46 2.20 -7.41
C ALA A 49 2.63 1.30 -7.86
N ASP A 50 2.44 0.00 -8.04
CA ASP A 50 3.50 -0.88 -8.56
C ASP A 50 3.94 -0.45 -9.96
N GLN A 51 2.99 -0.14 -10.84
CA GLN A 51 3.28 0.34 -12.20
C GLN A 51 4.07 1.65 -12.19
N ILE A 52 3.63 2.65 -11.42
CA ILE A 52 4.34 3.94 -11.31
C ILE A 52 5.75 3.72 -10.77
N THR A 53 5.90 2.83 -9.79
CA THR A 53 7.20 2.53 -9.22
C THR A 53 8.08 1.84 -10.26
N GLU A 54 7.54 0.91 -11.07
CA GLU A 54 8.20 0.30 -12.24
C GLU A 54 8.66 1.34 -13.27
N GLU A 55 7.85 2.35 -13.56
CA GLU A 55 8.20 3.47 -14.44
C GLU A 55 9.36 4.33 -13.87
N LEU A 56 9.42 4.51 -12.55
CA LEU A 56 10.43 5.36 -11.90
C LEU A 56 11.82 4.73 -11.79
N GLU A 57 11.91 3.43 -11.48
CA GLU A 57 13.19 2.76 -11.19
C GLU A 57 13.23 1.29 -11.66
N PRO A 58 13.20 0.97 -12.96
CA PRO A 58 12.92 -0.38 -13.49
C PRO A 58 13.70 -1.54 -12.86
N ASP A 59 14.88 -1.30 -12.29
CA ASP A 59 15.63 -2.31 -11.53
C ASP A 59 14.97 -2.62 -10.17
N LYS A 60 14.39 -3.81 -10.07
CA LYS A 60 13.70 -4.29 -8.87
C LYS A 60 14.65 -4.69 -7.74
N HIS A 61 15.93 -4.96 -8.02
CA HIS A 61 16.86 -5.49 -7.02
C HIS A 61 17.44 -4.41 -6.10
N THR A 62 17.41 -3.15 -6.54
CA THR A 62 18.02 -2.02 -5.84
C THR A 62 16.99 -1.06 -5.23
N ARG A 63 15.70 -1.36 -5.40
CA ARG A 63 14.61 -0.47 -5.04
C ARG A 63 13.97 -0.83 -3.70
N VAL A 64 13.91 0.15 -2.80
CA VAL A 64 13.12 0.08 -1.57
C VAL A 64 11.84 0.90 -1.76
N VAL A 65 10.69 0.29 -1.49
CA VAL A 65 9.38 0.96 -1.58
C VAL A 65 8.71 0.97 -0.21
N VAL A 66 8.31 2.15 0.25
CA VAL A 66 7.61 2.33 1.52
C VAL A 66 6.18 2.75 1.24
N HIS A 67 5.21 1.99 1.74
CA HIS A 67 3.79 2.30 1.59
C HIS A 67 3.23 2.91 2.87
N THR A 68 2.47 4.00 2.75
CA THR A 68 1.91 4.77 3.87
C THR A 68 0.50 5.24 3.57
N LEU A 69 -0.37 5.30 4.57
CA LEU A 69 -1.71 5.87 4.45
C LEU A 69 -1.71 7.14 5.27
N ASN A 70 -1.93 8.28 4.61
CA ASN A 70 -1.77 9.61 5.22
C ASN A 70 -0.44 9.76 6.00
N GLY A 71 0.63 9.15 5.50
CA GLY A 71 1.95 9.14 6.13
C GLY A 71 2.20 8.01 7.13
N ASP A 72 1.19 7.19 7.48
CA ASP A 72 1.33 6.09 8.44
C ASP A 72 1.47 4.72 7.73
N PRO A 73 2.60 4.01 7.90
CA PRO A 73 2.81 2.68 7.30
C PRO A 73 2.01 1.55 7.96
N ILE A 74 1.67 1.68 9.25
CA ILE A 74 0.88 0.69 9.99
C ILE A 74 -0.58 0.78 9.54
N GLU A 75 -1.14 1.99 9.44
CA GLU A 75 -2.50 2.18 8.93
C GLU A 75 -2.67 1.65 7.51
N PHE A 76 -1.69 1.91 6.64
CA PHE A 76 -1.68 1.32 5.30
C PHE A 76 -1.71 -0.20 5.35
N THR A 77 -0.84 -0.82 6.16
CA THR A 77 -0.74 -2.27 6.27
C THR A 77 -2.07 -2.88 6.69
N MET A 78 -2.72 -2.30 7.70
CA MET A 78 -4.03 -2.75 8.17
C MET A 78 -5.10 -2.61 7.08
N ALA A 79 -5.21 -1.43 6.45
CA ALA A 79 -6.20 -1.17 5.41
C ALA A 79 -6.02 -2.08 4.19
N TYR A 80 -4.76 -2.31 3.77
CA TYR A 80 -4.44 -3.18 2.65
C TYR A 80 -4.82 -4.63 2.92
N LEU A 81 -4.50 -5.15 4.11
CA LEU A 81 -4.88 -6.51 4.50
C LEU A 81 -6.41 -6.66 4.55
N GLN A 82 -7.12 -5.70 5.15
CA GLN A 82 -8.59 -5.69 5.18
C GLN A 82 -9.18 -5.73 3.76
N ALA A 83 -8.73 -4.83 2.88
CA ALA A 83 -9.17 -4.76 1.49
C ALA A 83 -8.87 -6.07 0.74
N ARG A 84 -7.69 -6.66 0.94
CA ARG A 84 -7.27 -7.90 0.27
C ARG A 84 -8.08 -9.11 0.71
N HIS A 85 -8.54 -9.13 1.96
CA HIS A 85 -9.40 -10.20 2.49
C HIS A 85 -10.89 -9.95 2.24
N GLY A 86 -11.26 -8.90 1.48
CA GLY A 86 -12.66 -8.53 1.25
C GLY A 86 -13.39 -8.06 2.51
N VAL A 87 -12.65 -7.82 3.60
CA VAL A 87 -13.18 -7.30 4.86
C VAL A 87 -13.34 -5.81 4.71
N SER A 88 -14.45 -5.40 4.10
CA SER A 88 -14.94 -4.04 4.23
C SER A 88 -15.48 -3.86 5.65
N ALA A 89 -15.38 -2.66 6.24
CA ALA A 89 -15.98 -2.37 7.56
C ALA A 89 -17.50 -2.67 7.59
N ALA A 90 -18.16 -2.69 6.43
CA ALA A 90 -19.55 -3.15 6.26
C ALA A 90 -19.74 -4.68 6.44
N GLY A 91 -18.68 -5.48 6.30
CA GLY A 91 -18.70 -6.92 6.54
C GLY A 91 -18.70 -7.30 8.03
N LEU A 92 -18.16 -6.44 8.90
CA LEU A 92 -18.11 -6.68 10.34
C LEU A 92 -19.50 -6.62 10.99
N ILE A 93 -20.41 -5.79 10.46
CA ILE A 93 -21.81 -5.73 10.93
C ILE A 93 -22.70 -6.86 10.36
N THR A 94 -22.25 -7.59 9.33
CA THR A 94 -23.06 -8.66 8.71
C THR A 94 -22.58 -10.07 9.11
N GLN A 95 -21.29 -10.29 9.36
CA GLN A 95 -20.79 -11.62 9.76
C GLN A 95 -21.09 -12.02 11.22
N GLN A 96 -21.51 -11.08 12.08
CA GLN A 96 -21.91 -11.43 13.46
C GLN A 96 -23.36 -11.95 13.59
N ARG A 97 -24.19 -11.92 12.54
CA ARG A 97 -25.60 -12.35 12.64
C ARG A 97 -25.90 -13.78 12.17
N THR A 98 -24.93 -14.49 11.58
CA THR A 98 -25.19 -15.84 11.01
C THR A 98 -24.41 -16.98 11.67
N ASN A 99 -23.42 -16.69 12.51
CA ASN A 99 -22.71 -17.73 13.27
C ASN A 99 -23.26 -17.85 14.70
N SER A 100 -24.48 -18.38 14.82
CA SER A 100 -24.91 -19.05 16.05
C SER A 100 -24.56 -20.54 15.92
N PRO A 101 -23.49 -21.04 16.55
CA PRO A 101 -23.31 -22.48 16.68
C PRO A 101 -24.45 -23.03 17.55
N ASN A 102 -25.31 -23.82 16.92
CA ASN A 102 -26.41 -24.51 17.57
C ASN A 102 -25.82 -25.65 18.42
N TYR A 103 -25.43 -25.35 19.66
CA TYR A 103 -25.06 -26.35 20.65
C TYR A 103 -26.34 -27.00 21.17
N GLN A 104 -26.72 -28.11 20.55
CA GLN A 104 -27.70 -29.04 21.11
C GLN A 104 -26.93 -30.00 22.03
N TYR A 105 -27.28 -30.00 23.32
CA TYR A 105 -26.89 -31.02 24.30
C TYR A 105 -27.85 -32.21 24.23
#